data_AF-A0A7I0EF79-F1
#
_entry.id   AF-A0A7I0EF79-F1
#
_cell.length_a   1.000
_cell.length_b   1.000
_cell.length_c   1.000
_cell.angle_alpha   90.00
_cell.angle_beta   90.00
_cell.angle_gamma   90.00
#
_symmetry.space_group_name_H-M   'P 1'
#
loop_
_entity.id
_entity.type
_entity.pdbx_description
1 polymer ?
#
loop_
_entity_poly.entity_id
_entity_poly.type
_entity_poly.pdbx_seq_one_letter_code
_entity_poly.pdbx_strand_id
1 'polypeptide(L)'
;MPSGGTTQPGPLSVAVAEILRREFNRSDFVSQKALGAAVGISQSQMSKHLRGERVLDVDQLDALCDALNLQIVDVVRSAQAAARRRRR
;
A
#
# COMPACT_ATOMS: atom_id res chain seq x y z
N MET A 1 -9.31 8.98 -15.48
CA MET A 1 -7.99 8.82 -14.84
C MET A 1 -6.94 8.61 -15.93
N PRO A 2 -5.92 9.47 -16.08
CA PRO A 2 -4.86 9.23 -17.05
C PRO A 2 -3.97 8.07 -16.57
N SER A 3 -3.81 7.05 -17.41
CA SER A 3 -2.97 5.87 -17.12
C SER A 3 -1.51 6.19 -17.45
N GLY A 4 -0.76 6.71 -16.47
CA GLY A 4 0.70 6.69 -16.54
C GLY A 4 1.17 5.23 -16.70
N GLY A 5 2.11 4.97 -17.60
CA GLY A 5 2.65 3.64 -17.84
C GLY A 5 3.04 2.96 -16.51
N THR A 6 2.75 1.66 -16.38
CA THR A 6 2.98 0.89 -15.16
C THR A 6 4.43 1.03 -14.71
N THR A 7 4.66 1.94 -13.78
CA THR A 7 5.98 2.19 -13.20
C THR A 7 6.34 0.97 -12.36
N GLN A 8 7.53 0.40 -12.58
CA GLN A 8 7.99 -0.70 -11.73
C GLN A 8 8.09 -0.21 -10.26
N PRO A 9 7.56 -0.97 -9.29
CA PRO A 9 7.65 -0.62 -7.88
C PRO A 9 9.10 -0.48 -7.42
N GLY A 10 9.45 0.70 -6.91
CA GLY A 10 10.76 0.94 -6.32
C GLY A 10 10.85 0.44 -4.87
N PRO A 11 12.04 0.50 -4.24
CA PRO A 11 12.24 0.03 -2.86
C PRO A 11 11.31 0.66 -1.83
N LEU A 12 10.92 1.93 -2.03
CA LEU A 12 9.96 2.61 -1.15
C LEU A 12 8.56 2.01 -1.30
N SER A 13 8.09 1.80 -2.54
CA SER A 13 6.78 1.21 -2.82
C SER A 13 6.65 -0.20 -2.22
N VAL A 14 7.71 -1.01 -2.33
CA VAL A 14 7.76 -2.34 -1.69
C VAL A 14 7.68 -2.23 -0.17
N ALA A 15 8.45 -1.32 0.44
CA ALA A 15 8.42 -1.13 1.90
C ALA A 15 7.06 -0.63 2.40
N VAL A 16 6.38 0.24 1.65
CA VAL A 16 4.99 0.66 1.95
C VAL A 16 4.05 -0.54 1.86
N ALA A 17 4.12 -1.33 0.79
CA ALA A 17 3.29 -2.52 0.61
C ALA A 17 3.45 -3.53 1.76
N GLU A 18 4.69 -3.74 2.24
CA GLU A 18 4.96 -4.61 3.39
C GLU A 18 4.29 -4.11 4.68
N ILE A 19 4.33 -2.79 4.93
CA ILE A 19 3.68 -2.17 6.09
C ILE A 19 2.17 -2.34 5.96
N LEU A 20 1.57 -1.94 4.84
CA LEU A 20 0.13 -2.05 4.61
C LEU A 20 -0.35 -3.50 4.72
N ARG A 21 0.40 -4.47 4.17
CA ARG A 21 0.07 -5.89 4.28
C ARG A 21 0.11 -6.36 5.74
N ARG A 22 1.11 -5.92 6.51
CA ARG A 22 1.23 -6.29 7.92
C ARG A 22 0.09 -5.71 8.75
N GLU A 23 -0.27 -4.45 8.54
CA GLU A 23 -1.38 -3.82 9.27
C GLU A 23 -2.74 -4.35 8.82
N PHE A 24 -2.92 -4.66 7.53
CA PHE A 24 -4.09 -5.39 7.04
C PHE A 24 -4.28 -6.72 7.78
N ASN A 25 -3.21 -7.51 7.95
CA ASN A 25 -3.27 -8.78 8.68
C ASN A 25 -3.59 -8.62 10.19
N ARG A 26 -3.47 -7.41 10.75
CA ARG A 26 -3.83 -7.08 12.14
C ARG A 26 -5.17 -6.37 12.28
N SER A 27 -5.71 -5.89 11.17
CA SER A 27 -6.99 -5.19 11.13
C SER A 27 -8.16 -6.17 11.21
N ASP A 28 -9.35 -5.63 11.46
CA ASP A 28 -10.61 -6.41 11.49
C ASP A 28 -11.14 -6.75 10.07
N PHE A 29 -10.43 -6.36 9.01
CA PHE A 29 -10.87 -6.69 7.65
C PHE A 29 -10.79 -8.19 7.38
N VAL A 30 -11.95 -8.77 7.10
CA VAL A 30 -12.09 -10.21 6.81
C VAL A 30 -11.42 -10.65 5.49
N SER A 31 -11.17 -9.72 4.55
CA SER A 31 -10.53 -10.05 3.27
C SER A 31 -10.00 -8.83 2.51
N GLN A 32 -9.08 -9.06 1.57
CA GLN A 32 -8.61 -8.04 0.61
C GLN A 32 -9.74 -7.50 -0.27
N LYS A 33 -10.79 -8.31 -0.51
CA LYS A 33 -11.97 -7.87 -1.27
C LYS A 33 -12.76 -6.82 -0.48
N ALA A 34 -12.93 -7.05 0.83
CA ALA A 34 -13.62 -6.11 1.71
C ALA A 34 -12.85 -4.78 1.83
N LEU A 35 -11.53 -4.86 2.06
CA LEU A 35 -10.69 -3.66 2.06
C LEU A 35 -10.75 -2.92 0.72
N GLY A 36 -10.63 -3.65 -0.39
CA GLY A 36 -10.74 -3.07 -1.73
C GLY A 36 -12.06 -2.34 -1.97
N ALA A 37 -13.18 -2.94 -1.56
CA ALA A 37 -14.49 -2.30 -1.65
C ALA A 37 -14.57 -1.02 -0.81
N ALA A 38 -13.95 -0.98 0.38
CA ALA A 38 -13.92 0.21 1.24
C ALA A 38 -13.15 1.39 0.62
N VAL A 39 -12.14 1.12 -0.21
CA VAL A 39 -11.29 2.15 -0.83
C VAL A 39 -11.49 2.31 -2.34
N GLY A 40 -12.51 1.67 -2.92
CA GLY A 40 -12.80 1.77 -4.36
C GLY A 40 -11.82 1.04 -5.28
N ILE A 41 -11.08 0.04 -4.77
CA ILE A 41 -10.08 -0.74 -5.51
C ILE A 41 -10.57 -2.18 -5.69
N SER A 42 -10.46 -2.74 -6.90
CA SER A 42 -10.82 -4.15 -7.12
C SER A 42 -9.87 -5.09 -6.35
N GLN A 43 -10.37 -6.27 -5.93
CA GLN A 43 -9.54 -7.22 -5.16
C GLN A 43 -8.24 -7.60 -5.89
N SER A 44 -8.27 -7.76 -7.21
CA SER A 44 -7.07 -8.06 -8.01
C SER A 44 -6.01 -6.96 -7.92
N GLN A 45 -6.43 -5.68 -7.98
CA GLN A 45 -5.51 -4.56 -7.81
C GLN A 45 -5.02 -4.46 -6.37
N MET A 46 -5.91 -4.62 -5.38
CA MET A 46 -5.55 -4.66 -3.97
C MET A 46 -4.45 -5.70 -3.70
N SER A 47 -4.61 -6.89 -4.27
CA SER A 47 -3.65 -7.98 -4.14
C SER A 47 -2.29 -7.62 -4.71
N LYS A 48 -2.25 -6.95 -5.87
CA LYS A 48 -1.00 -6.47 -6.49
C LYS A 48 -0.34 -5.35 -5.67
N HIS A 49 -1.13 -4.44 -5.11
CA HIS A 49 -0.62 -3.39 -4.23
C HIS A 49 0.00 -3.98 -2.95
N LEU A 50 -0.69 -4.88 -2.26
CA LEU A 50 -0.18 -5.50 -1.02
C LEU A 50 0.99 -6.46 -1.24
N ARG A 51 1.18 -7.00 -2.46
CA ARG A 51 2.40 -7.73 -2.84
C ARG A 51 3.54 -6.82 -3.28
N GLY A 52 3.30 -5.52 -3.43
CA GLY A 52 4.30 -4.58 -3.95
C GLY A 52 4.59 -4.77 -5.44
N GLU A 53 3.66 -5.35 -6.19
CA GLU A 53 3.75 -5.55 -7.66
C GLU A 53 3.19 -4.36 -8.45
N ARG A 54 2.46 -3.46 -7.77
CA ARG A 54 1.88 -2.26 -8.37
C ARG A 54 2.08 -1.04 -7.46
N VAL A 55 2.54 0.06 -8.06
CA VAL A 55 2.68 1.35 -7.38
C VAL A 55 1.30 1.89 -6.99
N LEU A 56 1.19 2.36 -5.74
CA LEU A 56 0.07 3.16 -5.26
C LEU A 56 0.34 4.62 -5.63
N ASP A 57 -0.67 5.32 -6.14
CA ASP A 57 -0.65 6.78 -6.11
C ASP A 57 -0.91 7.30 -4.68
N VAL A 58 -0.81 8.60 -4.49
CA VAL A 58 -0.93 9.22 -3.16
C VAL A 58 -2.35 9.05 -2.61
N ASP A 59 -3.38 9.19 -3.44
CA ASP A 59 -4.78 9.09 -3.01
C ASP A 59 -5.13 7.64 -2.62
N GLN A 60 -4.63 6.65 -3.36
CA GLN A 60 -4.79 5.23 -3.02
C GLN A 60 -4.06 4.87 -1.73
N LEU A 61 -2.88 5.45 -1.49
CA LEU A 61 -2.16 5.26 -0.24
C LEU A 61 -2.92 5.87 0.94
N ASP A 62 -3.43 7.10 0.78
CA ASP A 62 -4.18 7.81 1.81
C ASP A 62 -5.46 7.05 2.19
N ALA A 63 -6.26 6.64 1.19
CA ALA A 63 -7.47 5.85 1.41
C ALA A 63 -7.20 4.51 2.10
N LEU A 64 -6.09 3.84 1.77
CA LEU A 64 -5.66 2.61 2.43
C LEU A 64 -5.23 2.84 3.88
N CYS A 65 -4.50 3.92 4.14
CA CYS A 65 -4.11 4.32 5.48
C CYS A 65 -5.34 4.62 6.34
N ASP A 66 -6.28 5.42 5.84
CA ASP A 66 -7.52 5.75 6.53
C ASP A 66 -8.34 4.50 6.85
N ALA A 67 -8.53 3.61 5.86
CA ALA A 67 -9.28 2.37 6.06
C ALA A 67 -8.64 1.48 7.15
N LEU A 68 -7.31 1.45 7.22
CA LEU A 68 -6.56 0.67 8.22
C LEU A 68 -6.29 1.44 9.52
N ASN A 69 -6.85 2.64 9.69
CA ASN A 69 -6.63 3.52 10.84
C ASN A 69 -5.13 3.83 11.07
N LEU A 70 -4.42 4.14 9.99
CA LEU A 70 -3.00 4.48 9.97
C LEU A 70 -2.81 5.93 9.56
N GLN A 71 -1.74 6.56 10.05
CA GLN A 71 -1.31 7.88 9.58
C GLN A 71 -0.35 7.73 8.39
N ILE A 72 -0.69 8.31 7.24
CA ILE A 72 0.12 8.21 6.01
C ILE A 72 1.57 8.66 6.21
N VAL A 73 1.78 9.73 6.98
CA VAL A 73 3.13 10.28 7.27
C VAL A 73 4.00 9.25 7.99
N ASP A 74 3.44 8.49 8.94
CA ASP A 74 4.17 7.50 9.71
C ASP A 74 4.49 6.25 8.88
N VAL A 75 3.57 5.85 8.00
CA VAL A 75 3.78 4.77 7.04
C VAL A 75 4.93 5.12 6.09
N VAL A 76 4.90 6.31 5.48
CA VAL A 76 5.94 6.75 4.54
C VAL A 76 7.29 6.91 5.25
N ARG A 77 7.32 7.50 6.45
CA ARG A 77 8.55 7.65 7.26
C ARG A 77 9.18 6.28 7.56
N SER A 78 8.38 5.33 8.03
CA SER A 78 8.82 3.98 8.36
C SER A 78 9.30 3.22 7.12
N ALA A 79 8.57 3.33 6.02
CA ALA A 79 8.94 2.73 4.74
C ALA A 79 10.25 3.32 4.20
N GLN A 80 10.47 4.63 4.33
CA GLN A 80 11.70 5.29 3.91
C GLN A 80 12.90 4.78 4.72
N ALA A 81 12.76 4.63 6.04
CA ALA A 81 13.81 4.06 6.89
C ALA A 81 14.15 2.62 6.48
N ALA A 82 13.15 1.78 6.21
CA ALA A 82 13.34 0.41 5.75
C ALA A 82 13.99 0.35 4.35
N ALA A 83 13.50 1.16 3.40
CA ALA A 83 14.02 1.20 2.04
C ALA A 83 15.49 1.66 1.99
N ARG A 84 15.89 2.61 2.85
CA ARG A 84 17.30 3.04 2.95
C ARG A 84 18.22 1.93 3.44
N ARG A 85 17.77 1.10 4.39
CA ARG A 85 18.55 -0.05 4.89
C ARG A 85 18.81 -1.08 3.78
N ARG A 86 17.86 -1.27 2.86
CA ARG A 86 17.97 -2.21 1.73
C ARG A 86 18.85 -1.72 0.58
N ARG A 87 19.17 -0.42 0.54
CA ARG A 87 20.04 0.18 -0.48
C ARG A 87 21.52 0.22 -0.06
N ARG A 88 21.81 -0.08 1.21
CA ARG A 88 23.17 -0.23 1.74
C ARG A 88 23.59 -1.68 1.62
#